data_AF-A0A835MIX6-F1
#
_entry.id   AF-A0A835MIX6-F1
#
_cell.length_a   1.000
_cell.length_b   1.000
_cell.length_c   1.000
_cell.angle_alpha   90.00
_cell.angle_beta   90.00
_cell.angle_gamma   90.00
#
_symmetry.space_group_name_H-M   'P 1'
#
loop_
_entity.id
_entity.type
_entity.pdbx_description
1 polymer ?
#
loop_
_entity_poly.entity_id
_entity_poly.type
_entity_poly.pdbx_seq_one_letter_code
_entity_poly.pdbx_strand_id
1 'polypeptide(L)'
;MIIEGVKAPLNFGGFRRQVSNFITTVGQNINRVGPETFDGPDYTVRNCAVTTRAFSNVRVSPRATSSFNSIKFLHPNHSRRSLFCTNATHDEEASAKAAAASADSGAPTIFDKIITKEIPSSIVYEDEKVLAFRDINPQAPVHVLVIPKARDGLTHLGKAEARHGEVLGQLLYAARIVAEREGILDGFRVVINNGPGACQSVYHLHLHVLGGRQMKWPPG
;
A
#
# COMPACT_ATOMS: atom_id res chain seq x y z
N MET A 1 23.06 -45.51 7.40
CA MET A 1 21.69 -45.55 6.84
C MET A 1 21.18 -44.12 6.84
N ILE A 2 21.32 -43.45 5.70
CA ILE A 2 20.92 -42.05 5.49
C ILE A 2 19.49 -42.09 4.93
N ILE A 3 18.56 -41.33 5.49
CA ILE A 3 17.29 -41.04 4.83
C ILE A 3 17.22 -39.53 4.63
N GLU A 4 17.37 -39.13 3.37
CA GLU A 4 17.08 -37.80 2.86
C GLU A 4 15.56 -37.58 2.81
N GLY A 5 15.11 -36.44 3.35
CA GLY A 5 13.72 -35.97 3.26
C GLY A 5 13.53 -35.14 1.99
N VAL A 6 12.71 -35.66 1.09
CA VAL A 6 12.36 -35.09 -0.23
C VAL A 6 11.56 -33.79 -0.09
N LYS A 7 12.01 -32.77 -0.82
CA LYS A 7 11.37 -31.45 -0.99
C LYS A 7 10.29 -31.56 -2.08
N ALA A 8 9.01 -31.39 -1.73
CA ALA A 8 7.91 -31.34 -2.70
C ALA A 8 7.70 -29.90 -3.22
N PRO A 9 7.51 -29.67 -4.54
CA PRO A 9 7.23 -28.35 -5.08
C PRO A 9 5.74 -27.99 -4.93
N LEU A 10 5.46 -26.78 -4.42
CA LEU A 10 4.10 -26.24 -4.34
C LEU A 10 3.59 -25.87 -5.74
N ASN A 11 2.54 -26.55 -6.17
CA ASN A 11 1.91 -26.40 -7.49
C ASN A 11 0.88 -25.25 -7.47
N PHE A 12 1.27 -24.06 -7.95
CA PHE A 12 0.46 -22.84 -7.98
C PHE A 12 -0.72 -22.87 -8.97
N GLY A 13 -0.90 -23.95 -9.74
CA GLY A 13 -2.04 -24.11 -10.65
C GLY A 13 -3.37 -24.49 -9.98
N GLY A 14 -3.37 -24.87 -8.70
CA GLY A 14 -4.56 -25.32 -7.98
C GLY A 14 -5.46 -24.17 -7.48
N PHE A 15 -4.86 -23.10 -6.96
CA PHE A 15 -5.62 -22.01 -6.32
C PHE A 15 -6.48 -21.22 -7.32
N ARG A 16 -5.94 -20.88 -8.50
CA ARG A 16 -6.74 -20.23 -9.56
C ARG A 16 -7.90 -21.09 -10.04
N ARG A 17 -7.71 -22.42 -10.09
CA ARG A 17 -8.77 -23.38 -10.44
C ARG A 17 -9.85 -23.47 -9.37
N GLN A 18 -9.48 -23.40 -8.10
CA GLN A 18 -10.42 -23.50 -6.99
C GLN A 18 -11.34 -22.27 -6.90
N VAL A 19 -10.80 -21.06 -7.13
CA VAL A 19 -11.60 -19.83 -7.21
C VAL A 19 -12.47 -19.81 -8.46
N SER A 20 -11.95 -20.26 -9.62
CA SER A 20 -12.73 -20.38 -10.86
C SER A 20 -13.88 -21.37 -10.72
N ASN A 21 -13.66 -22.53 -10.11
CA ASN A 21 -14.69 -23.56 -9.92
C ASN A 21 -15.78 -23.11 -8.94
N PHE A 22 -15.43 -22.26 -7.95
CA PHE A 22 -16.41 -21.66 -7.04
C PHE A 22 -17.34 -20.68 -7.77
N ILE A 23 -16.79 -19.82 -8.65
CA ILE A 23 -17.59 -18.89 -9.47
C ILE A 23 -18.55 -19.64 -10.40
N THR A 24 -18.11 -20.75 -11.02
CA THR A 24 -18.97 -21.58 -11.88
C THR A 24 -20.11 -22.26 -11.11
N THR A 25 -19.85 -22.71 -9.89
CA THR A 25 -20.86 -23.43 -9.07
C THR A 25 -21.94 -22.48 -8.53
N VAL A 26 -21.59 -21.25 -8.18
CA VAL A 26 -22.56 -20.23 -7.75
C VAL A 26 -23.38 -19.70 -8.94
N GLY A 27 -22.77 -19.57 -10.12
CA GLY A 27 -23.45 -19.14 -11.35
C GLY A 27 -24.56 -20.08 -11.86
N GLN A 28 -24.58 -21.34 -11.42
CA GLN A 28 -25.64 -22.29 -11.78
C GLN A 28 -26.84 -22.28 -10.82
N ASN A 29 -26.72 -21.67 -9.63
CA ASN A 29 -27.79 -21.65 -8.62
C ASN A 29 -28.66 -20.37 -8.64
N ILE A 30 -28.34 -19.39 -9.49
CA ILE A 30 -29.10 -18.14 -9.60
C ILE A 30 -30.37 -18.24 -10.48
N ASN A 31 -30.63 -19.38 -11.12
CA ASN A 31 -31.80 -19.56 -12.01
C ASN A 31 -33.07 -20.09 -11.31
N ARG A 32 -33.20 -19.97 -9.98
CA ARG A 32 -34.35 -20.53 -9.22
C ARG A 32 -35.05 -19.58 -8.26
N VAL A 33 -34.92 -18.27 -8.44
CA VAL A 33 -35.71 -17.30 -7.67
C VAL A 33 -36.50 -16.42 -8.64
N GLY A 34 -37.83 -16.54 -8.58
CA GLY A 34 -38.77 -15.74 -9.37
C GLY A 34 -38.80 -14.26 -8.95
N PRO A 35 -39.41 -13.38 -9.75
CA PRO A 35 -39.28 -11.94 -9.57
C PRO A 35 -40.18 -11.45 -8.42
N GLU A 36 -39.56 -10.94 -7.35
CA GLU A 36 -40.23 -10.00 -6.46
C GLU A 36 -40.06 -8.59 -7.04
N THR A 37 -41.19 -7.93 -7.29
CA THR A 37 -41.29 -6.57 -7.81
C THR A 37 -40.91 -5.56 -6.71
N PHE A 38 -39.82 -4.82 -6.93
CA PHE A 38 -39.47 -3.66 -6.11
C PHE A 38 -39.47 -2.42 -7.02
N ASP A 39 -40.51 -1.61 -6.87
CA ASP A 39 -40.66 -0.33 -7.58
C ASP A 39 -39.73 0.73 -6.96
N GLY A 40 -38.76 1.19 -7.74
CA GLY A 40 -37.86 2.29 -7.41
C GLY A 40 -37.44 3.05 -8.68
N PRO A 41 -37.20 4.37 -8.59
CA PRO A 41 -37.22 5.25 -9.77
C PRO A 41 -35.98 5.12 -10.66
N ASP A 42 -36.28 5.20 -11.95
CA ASP A 42 -35.46 5.05 -13.14
C ASP A 42 -34.28 6.05 -13.22
N TYR A 43 -33.04 5.55 -13.22
CA TYR A 43 -31.84 6.35 -13.50
C TYR A 43 -31.22 5.90 -14.83
N THR A 44 -31.68 6.54 -15.92
CA THR A 44 -31.09 6.38 -17.25
C THR A 44 -29.67 6.95 -17.33
N VAL A 45 -28.72 6.09 -17.69
CA VAL A 45 -27.33 6.42 -18.05
C VAL A 45 -27.29 7.10 -19.42
N ARG A 46 -26.70 8.30 -19.51
CA ARG A 46 -26.33 8.91 -20.80
C ARG A 46 -24.83 8.86 -21.01
N ASN A 47 -24.41 8.05 -21.98
CA ASN A 47 -23.09 8.14 -22.61
C ASN A 47 -23.03 9.39 -23.49
N CYS A 48 -21.97 10.18 -23.38
CA CYS A 48 -21.59 11.17 -24.38
C CYS A 48 -20.11 11.00 -24.73
N ALA A 49 -19.85 10.53 -25.95
CA ALA A 49 -18.54 10.50 -26.56
C ALA A 49 -18.26 11.84 -27.24
N VAL A 50 -17.09 12.45 -27.01
CA VAL A 50 -16.60 13.58 -27.83
C VAL A 50 -15.11 13.40 -28.15
N THR A 51 -14.91 12.95 -29.38
CA THR A 51 -13.89 13.28 -30.39
C THR A 51 -12.63 14.09 -30.04
N THR A 52 -11.53 13.50 -30.50
CA THR A 52 -10.18 14.05 -30.78
C THR A 52 -10.15 15.33 -31.63
N ARG A 53 -9.22 16.25 -31.30
CA ARG A 53 -8.52 17.10 -32.28
C ARG A 53 -7.05 17.26 -31.91
N ALA A 54 -6.19 16.94 -32.87
CA ALA A 54 -4.76 17.22 -32.91
C ALA A 54 -4.53 18.60 -33.53
N PHE A 55 -3.49 19.34 -33.12
CA PHE A 55 -2.84 20.36 -33.96
C PHE A 55 -1.36 20.61 -33.60
N SER A 56 -0.53 20.34 -34.61
CA SER A 56 0.70 21.02 -35.08
C SER A 56 1.88 21.37 -34.17
N ASN A 57 3.03 20.81 -34.59
CA ASN A 57 4.41 21.16 -34.26
C ASN A 57 4.80 22.58 -34.72
N VAL A 58 5.69 23.24 -33.96
CA VAL A 58 6.51 24.36 -34.42
C VAL A 58 7.99 24.03 -34.20
N ARG A 59 8.77 24.08 -35.29
CA ARG A 59 10.24 24.02 -35.32
C ARG A 59 10.82 25.41 -35.10
N VAL A 60 11.91 25.51 -34.34
CA VAL A 60 12.90 26.58 -34.48
C VAL A 60 14.31 26.03 -34.25
N SER A 61 15.23 26.36 -35.15
CA SER A 61 16.71 26.32 -35.05
C SER A 61 17.26 27.20 -36.19
N PRO A 62 18.55 27.57 -36.28
CA PRO A 62 19.69 27.44 -35.34
C PRO A 62 20.56 28.74 -35.25
N ARG A 63 21.73 28.67 -34.57
CA ARG A 63 23.09 29.24 -34.90
C ARG A 63 23.84 29.71 -33.63
N ALA A 64 24.89 28.99 -33.18
CA ALA A 64 26.36 29.18 -33.38
C ALA A 64 26.94 30.41 -32.60
N THR A 65 28.11 30.45 -31.94
CA THR A 65 29.47 29.88 -32.15
C THR A 65 30.38 30.10 -30.91
N SER A 66 31.56 29.45 -30.95
CA SER A 66 32.86 29.80 -30.32
C SER A 66 33.15 29.19 -28.93
N SER A 67 34.38 28.80 -28.56
CA SER A 67 35.72 28.91 -29.14
C SER A 67 36.60 27.79 -28.53
N PHE A 68 37.60 27.31 -29.27
CA PHE A 68 38.64 26.38 -28.79
C PHE A 68 39.70 27.13 -27.97
N ASN A 69 40.21 26.51 -26.90
CA ASN A 69 41.67 26.39 -26.73
C ASN A 69 42.14 25.38 -25.67
N SER A 70 43.04 24.52 -26.15
CA SER A 70 44.28 24.00 -25.56
C SER A 70 44.32 23.09 -24.32
N ILE A 71 44.93 21.94 -24.60
CA ILE A 71 45.35 20.77 -23.82
C ILE A 71 46.31 21.12 -22.67
N LYS A 72 46.13 20.45 -21.51
CA LYS A 72 47.25 19.97 -20.67
C LYS A 72 46.93 18.59 -20.07
N PHE A 73 47.78 17.62 -20.40
CA PHE A 73 47.85 16.27 -19.84
C PHE A 73 48.26 16.31 -18.37
N LEU A 74 47.52 15.63 -17.49
CA LEU A 74 48.02 15.13 -16.20
C LEU A 74 47.36 13.77 -15.88
N HIS A 75 48.16 12.91 -15.24
CA HIS A 75 48.00 11.46 -15.08
C HIS A 75 46.71 11.01 -14.35
N PRO A 76 46.13 9.84 -14.69
CA PRO A 76 45.09 9.23 -13.87
C PRO A 76 45.72 8.48 -12.69
N ASN A 77 45.67 9.11 -11.51
CA ASN A 77 45.85 8.41 -10.25
C ASN A 77 44.62 7.51 -10.03
N HIS A 78 44.79 6.20 -10.18
CA HIS A 78 43.78 5.19 -9.86
C HIS A 78 43.56 5.15 -8.34
N SER A 79 42.79 6.10 -7.81
CA SER A 79 42.15 5.91 -6.52
C SER A 79 41.03 4.90 -6.72
N ARG A 80 41.23 3.65 -6.26
CA ARG A 80 40.13 2.73 -6.00
C ARG A 80 39.25 3.35 -4.93
N ARG A 81 38.37 4.27 -5.33
CA ARG A 81 37.13 4.51 -4.58
C ARG A 81 36.36 3.21 -4.68
N SER A 82 36.46 2.41 -3.61
CA SER A 82 35.45 1.41 -3.31
C SER A 82 34.13 2.15 -3.29
N LEU A 83 33.40 2.08 -4.40
CA LEU A 83 31.99 2.39 -4.45
C LEU A 83 31.33 1.26 -3.64
N PHE A 84 31.37 1.40 -2.32
CA PHE A 84 30.28 0.90 -1.50
C PHE A 84 29.07 1.72 -1.95
N CYS A 85 28.43 1.23 -3.01
CA CYS A 85 27.03 1.50 -3.24
C CYS A 85 26.34 0.85 -2.05
N THR A 86 26.20 1.60 -0.96
CA THR A 86 25.18 1.28 0.03
C THR A 86 23.88 1.46 -0.72
N ASN A 87 23.41 0.38 -1.35
CA ASN A 87 21.99 0.25 -1.60
C ASN A 87 21.36 0.54 -0.24
N ALA A 88 20.63 1.65 -0.12
CA ALA A 88 19.78 1.90 1.02
C ALA A 88 18.71 0.83 0.96
N THR A 89 19.06 -0.37 1.42
CA THR A 89 18.12 -1.45 1.60
C THR A 89 17.20 -0.93 2.70
N HIS A 90 16.02 -0.48 2.28
CA HIS A 90 14.84 -0.45 3.13
C HIS A 90 14.64 -1.89 3.61
N ASP A 91 15.39 -2.28 4.63
CA ASP A 91 15.27 -3.57 5.26
C ASP A 91 14.12 -3.46 6.26
N GLU A 92 12.90 -3.49 5.70
CA GLU A 92 11.66 -3.47 6.47
C GLU A 92 11.63 -4.64 7.46
N GLU A 93 12.25 -5.78 7.11
CA GLU A 93 12.38 -6.95 7.99
C GLU A 93 13.28 -6.66 9.20
N ALA A 94 14.46 -6.07 9.00
CA ALA A 94 15.34 -5.68 10.10
C ALA A 94 14.68 -4.61 11.00
N SER A 95 13.98 -3.65 10.38
CA SER A 95 13.23 -2.62 11.10
C SER A 95 12.11 -3.21 11.95
N ALA A 96 11.38 -4.18 11.40
CA ALA A 96 10.32 -4.89 12.12
C ALA A 96 10.85 -5.73 13.29
N LYS A 97 11.99 -6.41 13.12
CA LYS A 97 12.66 -7.14 14.21
C LYS A 97 13.10 -6.21 15.33
N ALA A 98 13.68 -5.06 14.99
CA ALA A 98 14.08 -4.07 15.98
C ALA A 98 12.87 -3.49 16.73
N ALA A 99 11.80 -3.12 16.02
CA ALA A 99 10.58 -2.59 16.61
C ALA A 99 9.90 -3.60 17.54
N ALA A 100 9.96 -4.90 17.22
CA ALA A 100 9.39 -5.97 18.03
C ALA A 100 9.99 -6.06 19.43
N ALA A 101 11.28 -5.74 19.59
CA ALA A 101 11.96 -5.84 20.87
C ALA A 101 11.40 -4.87 21.93
N SER A 102 10.80 -3.76 21.51
CA SER A 102 10.25 -2.73 22.40
C SER A 102 8.73 -2.56 22.28
N ALA A 103 8.05 -3.51 21.63
CA ALA A 103 6.64 -3.43 21.25
C ALA A 103 5.69 -3.00 22.38
N ASP A 104 5.79 -3.64 23.53
CA ASP A 104 4.88 -3.45 24.67
C ASP A 104 5.54 -2.64 25.81
N SER A 105 6.60 -1.86 25.51
CA SER A 105 7.32 -1.04 26.50
C SER A 105 6.48 0.12 27.08
N GLY A 106 5.31 0.41 26.50
CA GLY A 106 4.47 1.55 26.86
C GLY A 106 4.96 2.89 26.32
N ALA A 107 6.20 2.97 25.83
CA ALA A 107 6.76 4.19 25.26
C ALA A 107 5.97 4.69 24.03
N PRO A 108 5.95 6.02 23.80
CA PRO A 108 5.31 6.59 22.61
C PRO A 108 6.06 6.18 21.34
N THR A 109 5.29 5.84 20.32
CA THR A 109 5.74 5.52 18.97
C THR A 109 5.84 6.79 18.11
N ILE A 110 6.33 6.65 16.89
CA ILE A 110 6.30 7.73 15.91
C ILE A 110 4.86 8.15 15.56
N PHE A 111 3.89 7.24 15.61
CA PHE A 111 2.49 7.56 15.34
C PHE A 111 1.84 8.37 16.46
N ASP A 112 2.23 8.14 17.72
CA ASP A 112 1.80 8.97 18.83
C ASP A 112 2.21 10.44 18.62
N LYS A 113 3.44 10.66 18.12
CA LYS A 113 3.93 12.01 17.77
C LYS A 113 3.19 12.63 16.59
N ILE A 114 2.70 11.83 15.65
CA ILE A 114 1.83 12.29 14.55
C ILE A 114 0.45 12.67 15.10
N ILE A 115 -0.11 11.89 16.02
CA ILE A 115 -1.40 12.15 16.65
C ILE A 115 -1.34 13.45 17.46
N THR A 116 -0.28 13.67 18.24
CA THR A 116 -0.06 14.90 19.03
C THR A 116 0.38 16.10 18.18
N LYS A 117 0.56 15.93 16.87
CA LYS A 117 1.04 16.95 15.92
C LYS A 117 2.44 17.49 16.24
N GLU A 118 3.24 16.75 17.00
CA GLU A 118 4.65 17.07 17.26
C GLU A 118 5.50 16.97 15.98
N ILE A 119 5.13 16.05 15.09
CA ILE A 119 5.74 15.92 13.78
C ILE A 119 4.70 16.10 12.66
N PRO A 120 5.07 16.78 11.56
CA PRO A 120 4.14 17.02 10.46
C PRO A 120 3.80 15.71 9.72
N SER A 121 2.56 15.61 9.26
CA SER A 121 2.09 14.52 8.40
C SER A 121 1.08 15.05 7.39
N SER A 122 0.98 14.40 6.23
CA SER A 122 -0.02 14.72 5.21
C SER A 122 -1.33 14.02 5.52
N ILE A 123 -2.17 14.64 6.33
CA ILE A 123 -3.46 14.10 6.80
C ILE A 123 -4.47 14.05 5.64
N VAL A 124 -5.13 12.90 5.49
CA VAL A 124 -6.18 12.65 4.48
C VAL A 124 -7.57 12.61 5.12
N TYR A 125 -7.66 12.05 6.32
CA TYR A 125 -8.89 11.94 7.09
C TYR A 125 -8.57 11.94 8.58
N GLU A 126 -9.43 12.58 9.38
CA GLU A 126 -9.29 12.63 10.83
C GLU A 126 -10.69 12.79 11.44
N ASP A 127 -10.99 11.98 12.46
CA ASP A 127 -12.18 12.12 13.29
C ASP A 127 -11.80 11.99 14.79
N GLU A 128 -12.75 11.73 15.68
CA GLU A 128 -12.50 11.57 17.11
C GLU A 128 -11.62 10.36 17.46
N LYS A 129 -11.76 9.24 16.74
CA LYS A 129 -11.18 7.94 17.09
C LYS A 129 -10.07 7.49 16.14
N VAL A 130 -10.03 8.02 14.92
CA VAL A 130 -9.19 7.57 13.81
C VAL A 130 -8.43 8.75 13.18
N LEU A 131 -7.21 8.48 12.75
CA LEU A 131 -6.39 9.38 11.95
C LEU A 131 -5.87 8.63 10.73
N ALA A 132 -5.91 9.26 9.56
CA ALA A 132 -5.34 8.74 8.33
C ALA A 132 -4.42 9.76 7.67
N PHE A 133 -3.23 9.32 7.28
CA PHE A 133 -2.20 10.17 6.68
C PHE A 133 -1.37 9.39 5.66
N ARG A 134 -0.79 10.10 4.68
CA ARG A 134 0.03 9.48 3.63
C ARG A 134 1.31 8.89 4.22
N ASP A 135 1.67 7.70 3.76
CA ASP A 135 2.94 7.07 4.12
C ASP A 135 4.11 7.86 3.50
N ILE A 136 5.21 8.01 4.26
CA ILE A 136 6.42 8.71 3.80
C ILE A 136 7.25 7.87 2.81
N ASN A 137 7.08 6.55 2.83
CA ASN A 137 7.70 5.58 1.93
C ASN A 137 6.63 4.81 1.12
N PRO A 138 5.93 5.48 0.18
CA PRO A 138 4.79 4.90 -0.51
C PRO A 138 5.16 3.68 -1.39
N GLN A 139 4.45 2.56 -1.22
CA GLN A 139 4.61 1.33 -2.01
C GLN A 139 3.65 1.26 -3.21
N ALA A 140 2.79 2.26 -3.37
CA ALA A 140 1.86 2.45 -4.48
C ALA A 140 1.60 3.95 -4.66
N PRO A 141 1.08 4.41 -5.82
CA PRO A 141 0.77 5.83 -6.05
C PRO A 141 -0.12 6.43 -4.97
N VAL A 142 -1.08 5.66 -4.46
CA VAL A 142 -1.78 5.96 -3.22
C VAL A 142 -1.33 4.96 -2.16
N HIS A 143 -0.70 5.44 -1.09
CA HIS A 143 -0.38 4.67 0.11
C HIS A 143 -0.67 5.52 1.34
N VAL A 144 -1.74 5.16 2.06
CA VAL A 144 -2.23 5.88 3.24
C VAL A 144 -2.28 4.92 4.42
N LEU A 145 -1.83 5.38 5.59
CA LEU A 145 -1.96 4.66 6.85
C LEU A 145 -3.20 5.15 7.58
N VAL A 146 -4.01 4.22 8.10
CA VAL A 146 -5.17 4.50 8.95
C VAL A 146 -4.91 3.90 10.33
N ILE A 147 -4.94 4.73 11.38
CA ILE A 147 -4.57 4.36 12.74
C ILE A 147 -5.63 4.79 13.76
N PRO A 148 -5.80 4.05 14.87
CA PRO A 148 -6.61 4.54 15.97
C PRO A 148 -5.83 5.62 16.72
N LYS A 149 -6.52 6.68 17.18
CA LYS A 149 -5.90 7.72 18.01
C LYS A 149 -5.59 7.21 19.42
N ALA A 150 -6.48 6.40 19.98
CA ALA A 150 -6.26 5.72 21.24
C ALA A 150 -5.63 4.34 20.98
N ARG A 151 -4.41 4.11 21.49
CA ARG A 151 -3.74 2.82 21.35
C ARG A 151 -4.40 1.73 22.20
N ASP A 152 -4.80 2.01 23.45
CA ASP A 152 -5.44 1.04 24.38
C ASP A 152 -4.82 -0.38 24.39
N GLY A 153 -3.49 -0.47 24.28
CA GLY A 153 -2.78 -1.77 24.21
C GLY A 153 -2.77 -2.45 22.83
N LEU A 154 -3.41 -1.87 21.81
CA LEU A 154 -3.35 -2.29 20.40
C LEU A 154 -2.01 -1.92 19.75
N THR A 155 -0.91 -2.50 20.26
CA THR A 155 0.41 -2.40 19.63
C THR A 155 0.45 -3.15 18.30
N HIS A 156 -0.39 -4.17 18.13
CA HIS A 156 -0.57 -4.96 16.91
C HIS A 156 -1.92 -5.67 16.94
N LEU A 157 -2.37 -6.20 15.79
CA LEU A 157 -3.69 -6.83 15.67
C LEU A 157 -3.85 -8.05 16.59
N GLY A 158 -2.79 -8.80 16.84
CA GLY A 158 -2.78 -9.95 17.76
C GLY A 158 -3.10 -9.61 19.22
N LYS A 159 -3.08 -8.33 19.60
CA LYS A 159 -3.50 -7.84 20.93
C LYS A 159 -4.95 -7.39 20.98
N ALA A 160 -5.69 -7.52 19.87
CA ALA A 160 -7.10 -7.16 19.84
C ALA A 160 -7.91 -8.00 20.84
N GLU A 161 -8.92 -7.37 21.41
CA GLU A 161 -9.81 -7.93 22.42
C GLU A 161 -11.24 -7.50 22.06
N ALA A 162 -12.25 -8.13 22.65
CA ALA A 162 -13.65 -7.86 22.31
C ALA A 162 -14.04 -6.37 22.45
N ARG A 163 -13.47 -5.67 23.46
CA ARG A 163 -13.69 -4.22 23.64
C ARG A 163 -13.20 -3.36 22.47
N HIS A 164 -12.25 -3.85 21.68
CA HIS A 164 -11.70 -3.16 20.52
C HIS A 164 -12.57 -3.30 19.26
N GLY A 165 -13.67 -4.07 19.31
CA GLY A 165 -14.49 -4.34 18.13
C GLY A 165 -15.00 -3.08 17.43
N GLU A 166 -15.42 -2.06 18.19
CA GLU A 166 -15.92 -0.80 17.64
C GLU A 166 -14.82 -0.05 16.85
N VAL A 167 -13.64 0.14 17.46
CA VAL A 167 -12.55 0.89 16.80
C VAL A 167 -12.00 0.12 15.59
N LEU A 168 -11.95 -1.21 15.63
CA LEU A 168 -11.54 -2.02 14.48
C LEU A 168 -12.51 -1.86 13.29
N GLY A 169 -13.82 -1.83 13.56
CA GLY A 169 -14.82 -1.53 12.54
C GLY A 169 -14.67 -0.13 11.95
N GLN A 170 -14.41 0.87 12.81
CA GLN A 170 -14.17 2.25 12.39
C GLN A 170 -12.92 2.38 11.53
N LEU A 171 -11.83 1.66 11.83
CA LEU A 171 -10.62 1.66 11.00
C LEU A 171 -10.89 1.15 9.58
N LEU A 172 -11.65 0.06 9.44
CA LEU A 172 -12.03 -0.47 8.13
C LEU A 172 -12.97 0.48 7.36
N TYR A 173 -13.92 1.10 8.06
CA TYR A 173 -14.79 2.10 7.45
C TYR A 173 -14.01 3.35 7.00
N ALA A 174 -13.07 3.82 7.83
CA ALA A 174 -12.17 4.91 7.48
C ALA A 174 -11.29 4.57 6.28
N ALA A 175 -10.86 3.31 6.10
CA ALA A 175 -10.15 2.88 4.90
C ALA A 175 -10.98 3.07 3.62
N ARG A 176 -12.31 2.79 3.67
CA ARG A 176 -13.23 3.09 2.56
C ARG A 176 -13.32 4.60 2.29
N ILE A 177 -13.43 5.42 3.34
CA ILE A 177 -13.48 6.90 3.20
C ILE A 177 -12.19 7.41 2.54
N VAL A 178 -11.03 6.92 2.98
CA VAL A 178 -9.72 7.25 2.40
C VAL A 178 -9.68 6.86 0.93
N ALA A 179 -10.13 5.65 0.57
CA ALA A 179 -10.14 5.20 -0.82
C ALA A 179 -11.00 6.10 -1.72
N GLU A 180 -12.15 6.57 -1.24
CA GLU A 180 -13.00 7.53 -1.94
C GLU A 180 -12.32 8.90 -2.12
N ARG A 181 -11.71 9.43 -1.06
CA ARG A 181 -11.01 10.73 -1.09
C ARG A 181 -9.77 10.73 -1.99
N GLU A 182 -9.10 9.59 -2.10
CA GLU A 182 -7.92 9.41 -2.94
C GLU A 182 -8.24 8.96 -4.38
N GLY A 183 -9.52 8.79 -4.72
CA GLY A 183 -9.94 8.41 -6.07
C GLY A 183 -9.58 6.98 -6.47
N ILE A 184 -9.51 6.06 -5.51
CA ILE A 184 -9.16 4.63 -5.71
C ILE A 184 -10.28 3.68 -5.26
N LEU A 185 -11.51 4.18 -5.13
CA LEU A 185 -12.66 3.41 -4.64
C LEU A 185 -13.02 2.21 -5.53
N ASP A 186 -12.64 2.28 -6.81
CA ASP A 186 -12.79 1.22 -7.81
C ASP A 186 -11.83 0.04 -7.60
N GLY A 187 -10.72 0.24 -6.88
CA GLY A 187 -9.76 -0.81 -6.60
C GLY A 187 -8.65 -0.40 -5.65
N PHE A 188 -8.67 -0.99 -4.44
CA PHE A 188 -7.62 -0.82 -3.44
C PHE A 188 -7.40 -2.10 -2.62
N ARG A 189 -6.28 -2.17 -1.91
CA ARG A 189 -5.95 -3.24 -0.96
C ARG A 189 -5.77 -2.64 0.42
N VAL A 190 -6.39 -3.27 1.41
CA VAL A 190 -6.12 -3.01 2.83
C VAL A 190 -5.17 -4.09 3.35
N VAL A 191 -4.08 -3.70 4.02
CA VAL A 191 -3.11 -4.62 4.66
C VAL A 191 -2.96 -4.25 6.12
N ILE A 192 -2.97 -5.26 6.99
CA ILE A 192 -2.59 -5.13 8.41
C ILE A 192 -1.47 -6.12 8.65
N ASN A 193 -0.30 -5.60 9.00
CA ASN A 193 0.86 -6.43 9.34
C ASN A 193 0.84 -6.72 10.85
N ASN A 194 1.13 -7.97 11.21
CA ASN A 194 1.15 -8.41 12.61
C ASN A 194 2.47 -9.11 12.94
N GLY A 195 3.29 -8.44 13.75
CA GLY A 195 4.56 -8.97 14.22
C GLY A 195 5.70 -8.92 13.18
N PRO A 196 6.90 -9.39 13.57
CA PRO A 196 8.11 -9.25 12.76
C PRO A 196 8.08 -10.07 11.47
N GLY A 197 7.46 -11.26 11.48
CA GLY A 197 7.35 -12.12 10.28
C GLY A 197 6.41 -11.57 9.20
N ALA A 198 5.59 -10.57 9.52
CA ALA A 198 4.75 -9.84 8.59
C ALA A 198 5.29 -8.42 8.29
N CYS A 199 6.55 -8.13 8.66
CA CYS A 199 7.18 -6.82 8.49
C CYS A 199 6.43 -5.66 9.16
N GLN A 200 5.86 -5.87 10.37
CA GLN A 200 5.30 -4.76 11.14
C GLN A 200 6.42 -3.87 11.70
N SER A 201 6.52 -2.64 11.19
CA SER A 201 7.59 -1.70 11.52
C SER A 201 7.27 -0.75 12.67
N VAL A 202 5.98 -0.53 12.99
CA VAL A 202 5.53 0.33 14.10
C VAL A 202 4.52 -0.41 14.97
N TYR A 203 4.76 -0.43 16.29
CA TYR A 203 3.92 -1.11 17.28
C TYR A 203 2.79 -0.21 17.81
N HIS A 204 2.01 0.24 16.84
CA HIS A 204 0.74 0.95 16.97
C HIS A 204 -0.10 0.44 15.79
N LEU A 205 -1.28 -0.14 16.06
CA LEU A 205 -2.10 -0.76 15.01
C LEU A 205 -2.32 0.19 13.82
N HIS A 206 -2.05 -0.27 12.61
CA HIS A 206 -2.24 0.52 11.41
C HIS A 206 -2.70 -0.34 10.24
N LEU A 207 -3.56 0.24 9.42
CA LEU A 207 -4.00 -0.32 8.14
C LEU A 207 -3.28 0.43 7.03
N HIS A 208 -2.66 -0.29 6.12
CA HIS A 208 -2.20 0.27 4.86
C HIS A 208 -3.34 0.24 3.84
N VAL A 209 -3.67 1.38 3.26
CA VAL A 209 -4.59 1.51 2.12
C VAL A 209 -3.76 1.80 0.88
N LEU A 210 -3.67 0.81 -0.02
CA LEU A 210 -2.84 0.87 -1.23
C LEU A 210 -3.70 0.86 -2.49
N GLY A 211 -3.43 1.77 -3.43
CA GLY A 211 -4.16 1.86 -4.68
C GLY A 211 -3.46 2.70 -5.75
N GLY A 212 -4.19 3.02 -6.81
CA GLY A 212 -3.69 3.80 -7.95
C GLY A 212 -2.80 3.00 -8.92
N ARG A 213 -2.70 1.68 -8.73
CA ARG A 213 -2.09 0.73 -9.67
C ARG A 213 -2.67 -0.67 -9.49
N GLN A 214 -2.51 -1.53 -10.49
CA GLN A 214 -2.85 -2.94 -10.36
C GLN A 214 -2.04 -3.60 -9.24
N MET A 215 -2.72 -4.25 -8.30
CA MET A 215 -2.09 -5.00 -7.22
C MET A 215 -1.72 -6.41 -7.66
N LYS A 216 -0.51 -6.87 -7.33
CA LYS A 216 -0.01 -8.22 -7.65
C LYS A 216 -0.50 -9.27 -6.65
N TRP A 217 -0.35 -10.53 -7.03
CA TRP A 217 -0.60 -11.70 -6.20
C TRP A 217 0.59 -12.69 -6.28
N PRO A 218 1.11 -13.22 -5.17
CA PRO A 218 0.67 -13.06 -3.78
C PRO A 218 0.83 -11.62 -3.23
N PRO A 219 0.17 -11.28 -2.10
CA PRO A 219 0.21 -9.95 -1.50
C PRO A 219 1.39 -9.80 -0.53
N GLY A 220 2.60 -9.99 -1.05
CA GLY A 220 3.87 -10.03 -0.32
C GLY A 220 4.90 -10.73 -1.18
#